data_AF-A0A4R9WT16-F1
#
_entry.id   AF-A0A4R9WT16-F1
#
_cell.length_a   1.000
_cell.length_b   1.000
_cell.length_c   1.000
_cell.angle_alpha   90.00
_cell.angle_beta   90.00
_cell.angle_gamma   90.00
#
_symmetry.space_group_name_H-M   'P 1'
#
loop_
_entity.id
_entity.type
_entity.pdbx_description
1 polymer ?
#
loop_
_entity_poly.entity_id
_entity_poly.type
_entity_poly.pdbx_seq_one_letter_code
_entity_poly.pdbx_strand_id
1 'polypeptide(L)'
;MMTYATSSTAMDVTVRGVLPIGDATEHITYFILDAAKNAIVGQVILPAAVKRSHAVAITVKVPSTAGSLAIGTFDDGGNFQASGFLRVETPLVGRPSGAIGPSGR
;
A
#
# COMPACT_ATOMS: atom_id res chain seq x y z
N MET A 1 -35.63 -4.13 5.87
CA MET A 1 -34.20 -4.01 6.25
C MET A 1 -33.39 -4.51 5.05
N MET A 2 -32.84 -3.61 4.24
CA MET A 2 -31.99 -3.99 3.10
C MET A 2 -30.55 -4.15 3.60
N THR A 3 -30.03 -5.37 3.57
CA THR A 3 -28.61 -5.64 3.84
C THR A 3 -27.85 -5.54 2.52
N TYR A 4 -27.13 -4.44 2.29
CA TYR A 4 -26.16 -4.39 1.19
C TYR A 4 -24.88 -5.09 1.64
N ALA A 5 -24.74 -6.37 1.30
CA ALA A 5 -23.44 -7.01 1.32
C ALA A 5 -22.66 -6.53 0.08
N THR A 6 -21.95 -5.41 0.20
CA THR A 6 -20.95 -5.06 -0.80
C THR A 6 -19.78 -6.01 -0.58
N SER A 7 -19.71 -7.08 -1.36
CA SER A 7 -18.52 -7.92 -1.46
C SER A 7 -17.41 -7.05 -2.07
N SER A 8 -16.69 -6.34 -1.20
CA SER A 8 -15.51 -5.57 -1.61
C SER A 8 -14.44 -6.58 -2.01
N THR A 9 -14.23 -6.73 -3.31
CA THR A 9 -13.05 -7.40 -3.84
C THR A 9 -11.82 -6.63 -3.36
N ALA A 10 -10.85 -7.32 -2.75
CA ALA A 10 -9.59 -6.73 -2.36
C ALA A 10 -8.54 -6.98 -3.44
N MET A 11 -7.61 -6.04 -3.62
CA MET A 11 -6.41 -6.21 -4.42
C MET A 11 -5.17 -6.13 -3.53
N ASP A 12 -4.13 -6.86 -3.90
CA ASP A 12 -2.82 -6.77 -3.27
C ASP A 12 -2.04 -5.64 -3.90
N VAL A 13 -1.54 -4.70 -3.08
CA VAL A 13 -0.60 -3.65 -3.50
C VAL A 13 0.72 -3.84 -2.77
N THR A 14 1.83 -3.42 -3.37
CA THR A 14 3.15 -3.50 -2.72
C THR A 14 3.60 -2.12 -2.27
N VAL A 15 3.85 -1.96 -0.98
CA VAL A 15 4.55 -0.80 -0.44
C VAL A 15 6.05 -1.06 -0.53
N ARG A 16 6.76 -0.24 -1.30
CA ARG A 16 8.22 -0.34 -1.46
C ARG A 16 8.94 0.92 -1.05
N GLY A 17 10.18 0.78 -0.64
CA GLY A 17 11.08 1.90 -0.40
C GLY A 17 12.34 1.49 0.33
N VAL A 18 13.15 2.48 0.69
CA VAL A 18 14.34 2.30 1.53
C VAL A 18 14.15 3.11 2.80
N LEU A 19 14.27 2.46 3.96
CA LEU A 19 14.11 3.13 5.24
C LEU A 19 15.25 4.12 5.48
N PRO A 20 14.96 5.29 6.10
CA PRO A 20 15.99 6.26 6.44
C PRO A 20 16.97 5.69 7.47
N ILE A 21 18.23 6.14 7.38
CA ILE A 21 19.27 5.75 8.32
C ILE A 21 19.22 6.67 9.53
N GLY A 22 19.27 6.09 10.73
CA GLY A 22 19.23 6.84 11.98
C GLY A 22 19.13 5.92 13.20
N ASP A 23 19.06 6.55 14.37
CA ASP A 23 19.08 5.87 15.68
C ASP A 23 17.68 5.73 16.31
N ALA A 24 16.64 6.24 15.65
CA ALA A 24 15.26 6.19 16.16
C ALA A 24 14.79 4.74 16.31
N THR A 25 14.36 4.38 17.52
CA THR A 25 13.87 3.04 17.87
C THR A 25 12.36 2.91 17.83
N GLU A 26 11.66 4.01 17.57
CA GLU A 26 10.20 4.03 17.51
C GLU A 26 9.66 3.43 16.20
N HIS A 27 8.46 2.90 16.27
CA HIS A 27 7.74 2.41 15.10
C HIS A 27 6.70 3.45 14.68
N ILE A 28 6.70 3.78 13.39
CA ILE A 28 5.77 4.71 12.76
C ILE A 28 4.74 3.92 11.96
N THR A 29 3.46 4.27 12.14
CA THR A 29 2.37 3.78 11.31
C THR A 29 2.24 4.66 10.08
N TYR A 30 2.47 4.09 8.91
CA TYR A 30 2.19 4.69 7.62
C TYR A 30 0.82 4.23 7.12
N PHE A 31 0.06 5.15 6.57
CA PHE A 31 -1.26 4.90 6.01
C PHE A 31 -1.21 4.93 4.49
N ILE A 32 -1.94 4.02 3.87
CA ILE A 32 -2.25 4.05 2.45
C ILE A 32 -3.56 4.81 2.29
N LEU A 33 -3.50 5.95 1.61
CA LEU A 33 -4.65 6.82 1.34
C LEU A 33 -5.10 6.63 -0.11
N ASP A 34 -6.40 6.42 -0.32
CA ASP A 34 -7.02 6.66 -1.62
C ASP A 34 -7.36 8.15 -1.71
N ALA A 35 -6.49 8.91 -2.38
CA ALA A 35 -6.62 10.36 -2.50
C ALA A 35 -7.90 10.78 -3.25
N ALA A 36 -8.44 9.93 -4.13
CA ALA A 36 -9.67 10.24 -4.86
C ALA A 36 -10.92 10.18 -3.94
N LYS A 37 -10.87 9.33 -2.90
CA LYS A 37 -11.97 9.17 -1.93
C LYS A 37 -11.68 9.80 -0.57
N ASN A 38 -10.49 10.37 -0.40
CA ASN A 38 -9.96 10.85 0.88
C ASN A 38 -10.15 9.83 2.02
N ALA A 39 -9.82 8.56 1.74
CA ALA A 39 -10.08 7.45 2.64
C ALA A 39 -8.81 6.63 2.90
N ILE A 40 -8.58 6.28 4.17
CA ILE A 40 -7.52 5.33 4.54
C ILE A 40 -7.98 3.94 4.11
N VAL A 41 -7.17 3.29 3.28
CA VAL A 41 -7.48 1.97 2.70
C VAL A 41 -6.52 0.87 3.13
N GLY A 42 -5.45 1.23 3.84
CA GLY A 42 -4.48 0.29 4.39
C GLY A 42 -3.50 0.98 5.34
N GLN A 43 -2.69 0.19 6.03
CA GLN A 43 -1.63 0.69 6.90
C GLN A 43 -0.46 -0.28 6.94
N VAL A 44 0.72 0.25 7.27
CA VAL A 44 1.96 -0.50 7.47
C VAL A 44 2.71 0.11 8.64
N ILE A 45 3.25 -0.72 9.52
CA ILE A 45 4.05 -0.26 10.66
C ILE A 45 5.52 -0.53 10.35
N LEU A 46 6.35 0.51 10.38
CA LEU A 46 7.77 0.44 10.04
C LEU A 46 8.60 1.14 11.13
N PRO A 47 9.86 0.73 11.34
CA PRO A 47 10.79 1.52 12.16
C PRO A 47 10.94 2.93 11.59
N ALA A 48 11.03 3.94 12.46
CA ALA A 48 11.27 5.33 12.09
C ALA A 48 12.62 5.50 11.38
N ALA A 49 13.63 4.75 11.81
CA ALA A 49 14.93 4.68 11.17
C ALA A 49 15.60 3.32 11.44
N VAL A 50 16.67 3.04 10.70
CA VAL A 50 17.48 1.82 10.85
C VAL A 50 18.98 2.14 10.87
N LYS A 51 19.78 1.33 11.56
CA LYS A 51 21.24 1.54 11.69
C LYS A 51 22.02 1.42 10.38
N ARG A 52 21.41 0.83 9.34
CA ARG A 52 21.99 0.62 8.02
C ARG A 52 20.88 0.66 6.98
N SER A 53 21.22 0.99 5.74
CA SER A 53 20.25 1.01 4.64
C SER A 53 19.48 -0.32 4.57
N HIS A 54 18.15 -0.24 4.53
CA HIS A 54 17.27 -1.41 4.50
C HIS A 54 16.12 -1.15 3.51
N ALA A 55 16.05 -1.94 2.46
CA ALA A 55 14.94 -1.89 1.50
C ALA A 55 13.76 -2.70 2.03
N VAL A 56 12.55 -2.17 1.89
CA VAL A 56 11.30 -2.81 2.29
C VAL A 56 10.42 -3.06 1.07
N ALA A 57 9.73 -4.19 1.09
CA ALA A 57 8.68 -4.55 0.14
C ALA A 57 7.59 -5.31 0.89
N ILE A 58 6.46 -4.66 1.15
CA ILE A 58 5.37 -5.20 1.97
C ILE A 58 4.11 -5.26 1.14
N THR A 59 3.50 -6.43 1.06
CA THR A 59 2.22 -6.61 0.37
C THR A 59 1.08 -6.29 1.32
N VAL A 60 0.16 -5.43 0.89
CA VAL A 60 -0.99 -4.96 1.66
C VAL A 60 -2.25 -5.17 0.85
N LYS A 61 -3.30 -5.74 1.47
CA LYS A 61 -4.63 -5.79 0.86
C LYS A 61 -5.34 -4.45 1.03
N VAL A 62 -5.83 -3.91 -0.08
CA VAL A 62 -6.67 -2.72 -0.12
C VAL A 62 -7.94 -3.00 -0.93
N PRO A 63 -9.04 -2.24 -0.78
CA PRO A 63 -10.20 -2.37 -1.65
C PRO A 63 -9.81 -2.20 -3.11
N SER A 64 -10.28 -3.08 -3.99
CA SER A 64 -9.96 -3.02 -5.43
C SER A 64 -10.58 -1.83 -6.14
N THR A 65 -11.50 -1.12 -5.48
CA THR A 65 -12.07 0.13 -5.97
C THR A 65 -11.14 1.33 -5.74
N ALA A 66 -10.05 1.16 -4.98
CA ALA A 66 -9.08 2.23 -4.74
C ALA A 66 -8.23 2.51 -5.99
N GLY A 67 -8.04 3.77 -6.33
CA GLY A 67 -7.43 4.17 -7.60
C GLY A 67 -6.17 5.02 -7.45
N SER A 68 -6.25 6.11 -6.69
CA SER A 68 -5.14 7.06 -6.54
C SER A 68 -4.46 6.86 -5.19
N LEU A 69 -3.59 5.86 -5.10
CA LEU A 69 -2.96 5.47 -3.85
C LEU A 69 -1.73 6.32 -3.52
N ALA A 70 -1.67 6.82 -2.29
CA ALA A 70 -0.51 7.46 -1.70
C ALA A 70 -0.16 6.78 -0.37
N ILE A 71 1.11 6.85 0.06
CA ILE A 71 1.53 6.38 1.38
C ILE A 71 2.20 7.50 2.17
N GLY A 72 1.88 7.60 3.46
CA GLY A 72 2.33 8.72 4.28
C GLY A 72 1.89 8.60 5.73
N THR A 73 2.09 9.65 6.50
CA THR A 73 1.64 9.80 7.89
C THR A 73 0.66 10.97 7.97
N PHE A 74 0.04 11.15 9.13
CA PHE A 74 -0.70 12.38 9.43
C PHE A 74 0.12 13.22 10.41
N ASP A 75 0.16 14.53 10.21
CA ASP A 75 0.73 15.46 11.19
C ASP A 75 -0.25 15.75 12.34
N ASP A 76 0.19 16.53 13.33
CA ASP A 76 -0.63 16.91 14.48
C ASP A 76 -1.89 17.71 14.11
N GLY A 77 -1.91 18.32 12.93
CA GLY A 77 -3.08 19.01 12.37
C GLY A 77 -4.05 18.08 11.61
N GLY A 78 -3.74 16.78 11.52
CA GLY A 78 -4.52 15.82 10.76
C GLY A 78 -4.33 15.91 9.25
N ASN A 79 -3.30 16.61 8.77
CA ASN A 79 -3.01 16.69 7.35
C ASN A 79 -2.17 15.49 6.91
N PHE A 80 -2.51 14.92 5.76
CA PHE A 80 -1.76 13.81 5.19
C PHE A 80 -0.43 14.29 4.62
N GLN A 81 0.67 13.72 5.13
CA GLN A 81 2.04 13.98 4.71
C GLN A 81 2.56 12.76 3.93
N ALA A 82 2.64 12.89 2.61
CA ALA A 82 3.14 11.83 1.76
C ALA A 82 4.61 11.51 2.08
N SER A 83 4.95 10.22 2.16
CA SER A 83 6.32 9.78 2.37
C SER A 83 7.17 10.08 1.14
N GLY A 84 8.37 10.63 1.35
CA GLY A 84 9.35 10.86 0.28
C GLY A 84 10.14 9.63 -0.14
N PHE A 85 10.12 8.56 0.66
CA PHE A 85 10.97 7.36 0.44
C PHE A 85 10.18 6.06 0.30
N LEU A 86 8.88 6.06 0.63
CA LEU A 86 7.97 4.94 0.36
C LEU A 86 7.08 5.26 -0.83
N ARG A 87 6.70 4.23 -1.58
CA ARG A 87 5.76 4.31 -2.70
C ARG A 87 4.84 3.10 -2.70
N VAL A 88 3.62 3.30 -3.20
CA VAL A 88 2.67 2.22 -3.42
C VAL A 88 2.74 1.82 -4.87
N GLU A 89 3.06 0.56 -5.12
CA GLU A 89 2.97 -0.07 -6.43
C GLU A 89 1.68 -0.86 -6.50
N THR A 90 0.79 -0.46 -7.41
CA THR A 90 -0.35 -1.27 -7.77
C THR A 90 0.11 -2.39 -8.70
N PRO A 91 -0.53 -3.57 -8.64
CA PRO A 91 -0.27 -4.61 -9.60
C PRO A 91 -0.60 -4.02 -10.97
N LEU A 92 0.40 -4.00 -11.87
CA LEU A 92 0.14 -3.86 -13.29
C LEU A 92 -0.89 -4.93 -13.60
N VAL A 93 -2.11 -4.54 -13.94
CA VAL A 93 -3.15 -5.48 -14.33
C VAL A 93 -2.72 -6.04 -15.69
N GLY A 94 -1.73 -6.93 -15.69
CA GLY A 94 -1.61 -7.96 -16.68
C GLY A 94 -2.89 -8.75 -16.54
N ARG A 95 -3.81 -8.51 -17.48
CA ARG A 95 -4.91 -9.42 -17.83
C ARG A 95 -4.53 -10.84 -17.40
N PRO A 96 -5.36 -11.57 -16.65
CA PRO A 96 -5.01 -12.94 -16.27
C PRO A 96 -4.64 -13.69 -17.55
N SER A 97 -3.35 -13.98 -17.73
CA SER A 97 -2.89 -14.80 -18.83
C SER A 97 -3.28 -16.21 -18.44
N GLY A 98 -4.48 -16.61 -18.88
CA GLY A 98 -4.96 -17.97 -18.73
C GLY A 98 -3.96 -18.95 -19.33
N ALA A 99 -3.93 -20.17 -18.78
CA ALA A 99 -2.95 -21.20 -19.10
C ALA A 99 -2.72 -21.38 -20.61
N ILE A 100 -1.49 -21.14 -21.08
CA ILE A 100 -1.03 -21.52 -22.42
C ILE A 100 -0.52 -22.97 -22.32
N GLY A 101 -1.44 -23.93 -22.36
CA GLY A 101 -1.07 -25.32 -22.65
C GLY A 101 -0.81 -25.49 -24.15
N PRO A 102 0.11 -26.37 -24.58
CA PRO A 102 0.28 -26.64 -26.00
C PRO A 102 -1.03 -27.14 -26.59
N SER A 103 -1.52 -26.48 -27.65
CA SER A 103 -2.64 -26.99 -28.44
C SER A 103 -2.22 -28.33 -29.06
N GLY A 104 -2.87 -29.40 -28.60
CA GLY A 104 -2.73 -30.73 -29.19
C GLY A 104 -3.16 -30.71 -30.66
N ARG A 105 -2.34 -31.35 -31.49
CA ARG A 105 -2.46 -31.54 -32.93
C ARG A 105 -3.70 -32.34 -33.33
#